data_AF-A0A077ULI5-F1
#
_entry.id   AF-A0A077ULI5-F1
#
_cell.length_a   1.000
_cell.length_b   1.000
_cell.length_c   1.000
_cell.angle_alpha   90.00
_cell.angle_beta   90.00
_cell.angle_gamma   90.00
#
_symmetry.space_group_name_H-M   'P 1'
#
loop_
_entity.id
_entity.type
_entity.pdbx_description
1 polymer ?
#
loop_
_entity_poly.entity_id
_entity_poly.type
_entity_poly.pdbx_seq_one_letter_code
_entity_poly.pdbx_strand_id
1 'polypeptide(L)'
;MQHYSLDSNQRLNVSFSKDSVAAYYQCFNQPYRKEVPPLMCASLWPKFDLFRNYANSELILTKTAIDQTQPIEVDTLYTSCLKGIECRQIRNIKRYTMALTLTENDRHIITITQTFIKAMM
;
A
#
# COMPACT_ATOMS: atom_id res chain seq x y z
N MET A 1 -25.59 -2.51 -16.57
CA MET A 1 -24.38 -1.65 -16.60
C MET A 1 -23.23 -2.48 -16.04
N GLN A 2 -22.23 -2.78 -16.86
CA GLN A 2 -21.14 -3.67 -16.48
C GLN A 2 -20.22 -2.94 -15.49
N HIS A 3 -19.98 -3.54 -14.32
CA HIS A 3 -18.96 -3.06 -13.39
C HIS A 3 -17.60 -3.20 -14.05
N TYR A 4 -16.90 -2.08 -14.23
CA TYR A 4 -15.50 -2.06 -14.65
C TYR A 4 -14.64 -2.71 -13.56
N SER A 5 -14.41 -4.02 -13.68
CA SER A 5 -13.19 -4.61 -13.13
C SER A 5 -12.04 -4.18 -14.03
N LEU A 6 -11.42 -3.03 -13.72
CA LEU A 6 -10.00 -2.86 -14.06
C LEU A 6 -9.22 -3.77 -13.11
N ASP A 7 -9.27 -5.08 -13.38
CA ASP A 7 -8.39 -6.09 -12.81
C ASP A 7 -6.99 -5.88 -13.40
N SER A 8 -6.37 -4.72 -13.13
CA SER A 8 -4.92 -4.62 -13.22
C SER A 8 -4.36 -5.35 -11.99
N ASN A 9 -4.45 -6.68 -11.98
CA ASN A 9 -3.83 -7.56 -10.98
C ASN A 9 -2.31 -7.53 -11.14
N GLN A 10 -1.72 -6.33 -11.09
CA GLN A 10 -0.29 -6.16 -11.12
C GLN A 10 0.26 -6.74 -9.81
N ARG A 11 0.95 -7.87 -9.95
CA ARG A 11 1.71 -8.49 -8.88
C ARG A 11 3.18 -8.13 -9.07
N LEU A 12 3.82 -7.66 -8.01
CA LEU A 12 5.23 -7.27 -8.02
C LEU A 12 5.97 -8.06 -6.96
N ASN A 13 7.10 -8.66 -7.34
CA ASN A 13 8.05 -9.21 -6.38
C ASN A 13 8.80 -8.05 -5.73
N VAL A 14 8.81 -8.02 -4.40
CA VAL A 14 9.39 -6.93 -3.61
C VAL A 14 10.21 -7.48 -2.46
N SER A 15 11.30 -6.79 -2.15
CA SER A 15 12.07 -6.98 -0.93
C SER A 15 12.40 -5.61 -0.34
N PHE A 16 12.63 -5.57 0.96
CA PHE A 16 13.01 -4.36 1.68
C PHE A 16 14.45 -4.48 2.13
N SER A 17 15.34 -3.64 1.59
CA SER A 17 16.75 -3.69 1.97
C SER A 17 16.94 -3.24 3.42
N LYS A 18 17.96 -3.81 4.08
CA LYS A 18 18.38 -3.37 5.42
C LYS A 18 18.56 -1.87 5.52
N ASP A 19 19.20 -1.25 4.52
CA ASP A 19 19.48 0.18 4.52
C ASP A 19 18.20 1.01 4.44
N SER A 20 17.23 0.60 3.60
CA SER A 20 15.94 1.28 3.48
C SER A 20 15.16 1.23 4.79
N VAL A 21 15.19 0.07 5.47
CA VAL A 21 14.51 -0.14 6.75
C VAL A 21 15.19 0.64 7.87
N ALA A 22 16.53 0.66 7.90
CA ALA A 22 17.29 1.47 8.86
C ALA A 22 17.00 2.96 8.69
N ALA A 23 17.00 3.47 7.45
CA ALA A 23 16.65 4.85 7.15
C ALA A 23 15.21 5.17 7.60
N TYR A 24 14.26 4.25 7.40
CA TYR A 24 12.89 4.42 7.88
C TYR A 24 12.83 4.54 9.41
N TYR A 25 13.52 3.67 10.16
CA TYR A 25 13.56 3.76 11.63
C TYR A 25 14.18 5.08 12.13
N GLN A 26 15.19 5.59 11.43
CA GLN A 26 15.82 6.88 11.76
C GLN A 26 14.84 8.05 11.64
N CYS A 27 13.91 8.05 10.69
CA CYS A 27 12.87 9.08 10.58
C CYS A 27 12.01 9.23 11.84
N PHE A 28 11.97 8.19 12.68
CA PHE A 28 11.20 8.17 13.94
C PHE A 28 12.09 8.12 15.19
N ASN A 29 13.41 8.35 15.05
CA ASN A 29 14.40 8.21 16.14
C ASN A 29 14.32 6.86 16.85
N GLN A 30 14.01 5.79 16.12
CA GLN A 30 13.91 4.43 16.65
C GLN A 30 15.20 3.64 16.35
N PRO A 31 15.61 2.71 17.24
CA PRO A 31 16.72 1.81 16.95
C PRO A 31 16.35 0.87 15.79
N TYR A 32 17.35 0.52 14.99
CA TYR A 32 17.18 -0.44 13.90
C TYR A 32 16.67 -1.80 14.40
N ARG A 33 15.71 -2.37 13.66
CA ARG A 33 15.27 -3.76 13.79
C ARG A 33 15.25 -4.40 12.41
N LYS A 34 15.44 -5.72 12.36
CA LYS A 34 15.33 -6.50 11.11
C LYS A 34 13.89 -6.59 10.58
N GLU A 35 12.92 -6.30 11.43
CA GLU A 35 11.51 -6.26 11.05
C GLU A 35 11.19 -4.97 10.30
N VAL A 36 10.58 -5.11 9.13
CA VAL A 36 10.07 -3.99 8.31
C VAL A 36 8.82 -3.43 8.99
N PRO A 37 8.78 -2.13 9.33
CA PRO A 37 7.58 -1.51 9.87
C PRO A 37 6.40 -1.64 8.91
N PRO A 38 5.19 -2.04 9.36
CA PRO A 38 4.02 -2.22 8.48
C PRO A 38 3.75 -1.04 7.56
N LEU A 39 3.78 0.19 8.08
CA LEU A 39 3.52 1.39 7.29
C LEU A 39 4.61 1.70 6.25
N MET A 40 5.81 1.12 6.36
CA MET A 40 6.83 1.24 5.33
C MET A 40 6.38 0.57 4.02
N CYS A 41 5.51 -0.45 4.06
CA CYS A 41 4.98 -1.05 2.84
C CYS A 41 4.17 -0.05 1.99
N ALA A 42 3.71 1.06 2.57
CA ALA A 42 3.10 2.15 1.81
C ALA A 42 4.05 2.75 0.75
N SER A 43 5.37 2.61 0.92
CA SER A 43 6.37 3.00 -0.08
C SER A 43 6.27 2.22 -1.40
N LEU A 44 5.58 1.08 -1.42
CA LEU A 44 5.38 0.28 -2.64
C LEU A 44 4.29 0.87 -3.55
N TRP A 45 3.41 1.73 -3.06
CA TRP A 45 2.25 2.22 -3.80
C TRP A 45 2.62 2.86 -5.15
N PRO A 46 3.62 3.76 -5.25
CA PRO A 46 4.03 4.35 -6.53
C PRO A 46 4.56 3.33 -7.55
N LYS A 47 4.94 2.12 -7.11
CA LYS A 47 5.41 1.06 -8.01
C LYS A 47 4.27 0.46 -8.83
N PHE A 48 3.02 0.58 -8.38
CA PHE A 48 1.85 0.05 -9.09
C PHE A 48 1.23 1.08 -10.03
N ASP A 49 0.95 0.66 -11.27
CA ASP A 49 0.31 1.49 -12.30
C ASP A 49 -1.07 1.99 -11.85
N LEU A 50 -1.80 1.17 -11.07
CA LEU A 50 -3.07 1.55 -10.48
C LEU A 50 -2.97 2.85 -9.66
N PHE A 51 -1.90 3.01 -8.87
CA PHE A 51 -1.69 4.20 -8.05
C PHE A 51 -1.04 5.35 -8.82
N ARG A 52 -0.24 5.06 -9.86
CA ARG A 52 0.39 6.10 -10.70
C ARG A 52 -0.62 7.02 -11.38
N ASN A 53 -1.84 6.54 -11.64
CA ASN A 53 -2.95 7.38 -12.12
C ASN A 53 -3.27 8.58 -11.20
N TYR A 54 -2.81 8.52 -9.95
CA TYR A 54 -3.03 9.55 -8.95
C TYR A 54 -1.77 10.33 -8.58
N ALA A 55 -0.62 10.06 -9.21
CA ALA A 55 0.67 10.67 -8.84
C ALA A 55 0.67 12.20 -8.89
N ASN A 56 -0.14 12.79 -9.77
CA ASN A 56 -0.29 14.25 -9.91
C ASN A 56 -1.60 14.78 -9.33
N SER A 57 -2.33 13.98 -8.54
CA SER A 57 -3.56 14.41 -7.87
C SER A 57 -3.29 14.70 -6.40
N GLU A 58 -3.87 15.78 -5.90
CA GLU A 58 -3.94 16.02 -4.46
C GLU A 58 -4.91 14.99 -3.84
N LEU A 59 -4.33 13.99 -3.18
CA LEU A 59 -5.05 12.97 -2.42
C LEU A 59 -4.79 13.17 -0.93
N ILE A 60 -5.86 13.27 -0.14
CA ILE A 60 -5.78 13.33 1.31
C ILE A 60 -6.02 11.92 1.86
N LEU A 61 -5.04 11.36 2.56
CA LEU A 61 -5.20 10.10 3.30
C LEU A 61 -6.07 10.34 4.55
N THR A 62 -7.17 9.61 4.67
CA THR A 62 -8.16 9.80 5.77
C THR A 62 -8.27 8.61 6.70
N LYS A 63 -7.93 7.40 6.24
CA LYS A 63 -7.97 6.18 7.03
C LYS A 63 -6.89 5.21 6.58
N THR A 64 -6.25 4.56 7.53
CA THR A 64 -5.40 3.38 7.31
C THR A 64 -5.88 2.27 8.23
N ALA A 65 -6.01 1.06 7.69
CA ALA A 65 -6.26 -0.16 8.43
C ALA A 65 -5.20 -1.19 8.06
N ILE A 66 -4.68 -1.89 9.04
CA ILE A 66 -3.61 -2.89 8.89
C ILE A 66 -4.15 -4.21 9.42
N ASP A 67 -4.07 -5.24 8.59
CA ASP A 67 -4.29 -6.63 8.97
C ASP A 67 -2.99 -7.38 8.73
N GLN A 68 -2.29 -7.75 9.80
CA GLN A 68 -0.98 -8.40 9.72
C GLN A 68 -1.03 -9.73 10.47
N THR A 69 -0.64 -10.79 9.77
CA THR A 69 -0.62 -12.16 10.29
C THR A 69 0.78 -12.60 10.69
N GLN A 70 1.82 -12.04 10.07
CA GLN A 70 3.23 -12.39 10.32
C GLN A 70 4.14 -11.15 10.22
N PRO A 71 5.27 -11.12 10.95
CA PRO A 71 6.31 -10.11 10.76
C PRO A 71 6.84 -10.09 9.32
N ILE A 72 7.31 -8.93 8.88
CA ILE A 72 7.94 -8.75 7.57
C ILE A 72 9.43 -8.58 7.81
N GLU A 73 10.27 -9.34 7.13
CA GLU A 73 11.73 -9.33 7.32
C GLU A 73 12.45 -8.61 6.18
N VAL A 74 13.57 -7.97 6.53
CA VAL A 74 14.52 -7.41 5.56
C VAL A 74 15.07 -8.50 4.64
N ASP A 75 15.34 -8.12 3.39
CA ASP A 75 15.93 -8.97 2.34
C ASP A 75 15.12 -10.25 2.00
N THR A 76 13.91 -10.41 2.54
CA THR A 76 12.96 -11.47 2.18
C THR A 76 12.13 -11.05 0.97
N LEU A 77 11.85 -12.00 0.08
CA LEU A 77 11.09 -11.79 -1.14
C LEU A 77 9.59 -12.03 -0.90
N TYR A 78 8.78 -11.00 -1.15
CA TYR A 78 7.32 -11.06 -1.05
C TYR A 78 6.68 -10.83 -2.41
N THR A 79 5.53 -11.46 -2.63
CA THR A 79 4.62 -11.08 -3.72
C THR A 79 3.69 -9.99 -3.21
N SER A 80 3.71 -8.83 -3.86
CA SER A 80 2.84 -7.70 -3.51
C SER A 80 1.76 -7.49 -4.58
N CYS A 81 0.56 -7.12 -4.16
CA CYS A 81 -0.57 -6.83 -5.05
C CYS A 81 -1.33 -5.61 -4.52
N LEU A 82 -1.60 -4.64 -5.41
CA LEU A 82 -2.44 -3.49 -5.10
C LEU A 82 -3.79 -3.61 -5.81
N LYS A 83 -4.88 -3.42 -5.06
CA LYS A 83 -6.25 -3.50 -5.59
C LYS A 83 -7.07 -2.28 -5.20
N GLY A 84 -7.91 -1.83 -6.12
CA GLY A 84 -8.99 -0.88 -5.83
C GLY A 84 -10.16 -1.62 -5.17
N ILE A 85 -10.50 -1.23 -3.95
CA ILE A 85 -11.62 -1.83 -3.20
C ILE A 85 -12.91 -1.09 -3.48
N GLU A 86 -12.87 0.24 -3.43
CA GLU A 86 -14.05 1.09 -3.62
C GLU A 86 -13.65 2.42 -4.24
N CYS A 87 -14.51 2.96 -5.10
CA CYS A 87 -14.43 4.33 -5.57
C CYS A 87 -15.84 4.94 -5.51
N ARG A 88 -16.04 5.92 -4.63
CA ARG A 88 -17.37 6.49 -4.35
C ARG A 88 -17.34 8.01 -4.39
N GLN A 89 -18.27 8.59 -5.15
CA GLN A 89 -18.54 10.03 -5.10
C GLN A 89 -19.47 10.34 -3.93
N ILE A 90 -19.11 11.34 -3.13
CA ILE A 90 -19.90 11.86 -2.00
C ILE A 90 -19.91 13.39 -2.13
N ARG A 91 -21.00 13.95 -2.68
CA ARG A 91 -21.09 15.39 -3.02
C ARG A 91 -19.89 15.83 -3.88
N ASN A 92 -19.08 16.76 -3.39
CA ASN A 92 -17.92 17.32 -4.08
C ASN A 92 -16.62 16.57 -3.73
N ILE A 93 -16.71 15.39 -3.12
CA ILE A 93 -15.53 14.60 -2.74
C ILE A 93 -15.61 13.24 -3.44
N LYS A 94 -14.49 12.81 -4.01
CA LYS A 94 -14.31 11.44 -4.49
C LYS A 94 -13.46 10.66 -3.50
N ARG A 95 -14.00 9.56 -2.97
CA ARG A 95 -13.34 8.67 -2.02
C ARG A 95 -12.82 7.43 -2.76
N TYR A 96 -11.59 7.06 -2.47
CA TYR A 96 -10.91 5.89 -3.02
C TYR A 96 -10.45 5.02 -1.87
N THR A 97 -10.82 3.75 -1.88
CA THR A 97 -10.28 2.75 -0.95
C THR A 97 -9.45 1.76 -1.76
N MET A 98 -8.21 1.55 -1.35
CA MET A 98 -7.28 0.64 -1.99
C MET A 98 -6.61 -0.24 -0.94
N ALA A 99 -6.27 -1.47 -1.32
CA ALA A 99 -5.60 -2.43 -0.46
C ALA A 99 -4.30 -2.93 -1.10
N LEU A 100 -3.21 -2.79 -0.37
CA LEU A 100 -1.92 -3.40 -0.68
C LEU A 100 -1.76 -4.68 0.14
N THR A 101 -1.64 -5.82 -0.51
CA THR A 101 -1.43 -7.11 0.15
C THR A 101 -0.04 -7.65 -0.18
N LEU A 102 0.67 -8.16 0.82
CA LEU A 102 1.90 -8.92 0.67
C LEU A 102 1.66 -10.38 1.05
N THR A 103 2.15 -11.29 0.22
CA THR A 103 2.14 -12.72 0.45
C THR A 103 3.55 -13.30 0.32
N GLU A 104 3.80 -14.39 1.04
CA GLU A 104 5.00 -15.21 0.92
C GLU A 104 4.56 -16.67 0.73
N ASN A 105 5.00 -17.31 -0.36
CA ASN A 105 4.59 -18.70 -0.68
C ASN A 105 3.06 -18.90 -0.60
N ASP A 106 2.30 -17.96 -1.18
CA ASP A 106 0.83 -17.87 -1.14
C ASP A 106 0.18 -17.70 0.24
N ARG A 107 0.98 -17.53 1.29
CA ARG A 107 0.49 -17.19 2.64
C ARG A 107 0.36 -15.69 2.79
N HIS A 108 -0.77 -15.24 3.34
CA HIS A 108 -0.96 -13.85 3.73
C HIS A 108 0.04 -13.44 4.81
N ILE A 109 0.66 -12.27 4.62
CA ILE A 109 1.57 -11.64 5.60
C ILE A 109 0.96 -10.36 6.14
N ILE A 110 0.56 -9.45 5.25
CA ILE A 110 -0.04 -8.18 5.61
C ILE A 110 -0.98 -7.69 4.50
N THR A 111 -2.05 -7.03 4.90
CA THR A 111 -2.88 -6.17 4.05
C THR A 111 -2.98 -4.78 4.68
N ILE A 112 -2.62 -3.76 3.89
CA ILE A 112 -2.76 -2.36 4.26
C ILE A 112 -3.86 -1.77 3.40
N THR A 113 -4.97 -1.42 4.04
CA THR A 113 -6.10 -0.75 3.39
C THR A 113 -6.05 0.73 3.71
N GLN A 114 -5.99 1.57 2.68
CA GLN A 114 -5.98 3.02 2.82
C GLN A 114 -7.15 3.65 2.08
N THR A 115 -7.76 4.64 2.73
CA THR A 115 -8.83 5.46 2.16
C THR A 115 -8.33 6.87 1.91
N PHE A 116 -8.38 7.29 0.66
CA PHE A 116 -8.04 8.61 0.19
C PHE A 116 -9.30 9.39 -0.20
N ILE A 117 -9.23 10.71 -0.09
CA ILE A 117 -10.24 11.61 -0.65
C ILE A 117 -9.58 12.60 -1.61
N LYS A 118 -10.31 12.95 -2.66
CA LYS A 118 -9.98 14.02 -3.60
C LYS A 118 -11.12 15.03 -3.61
N ALA A 119 -10.83 16.29 -3.33
CA ALA A 119 -11.79 17.37 -3.53
C ALA A 119 -11.98 17.57 -5.04
N MET A 120 -13.24 17.62 -5.47
CA MET A 120 -13.63 17.95 -6.84
C MET A 120 -13.99 19.44 -6.81
N MET A 121 -13.13 20.26 -7.40
CA MET A 121 -13.39 21.69 -7.65
C MET A 121 -14.41 21.85 -8.77
#